data_AF-A0A9N9DJ39-F1
#
_entry.id   AF-A0A9N9DJ39-F1
#
_cell.length_a   1.000
_cell.length_b   1.000
_cell.length_c   1.000
_cell.angle_alpha   90.00
_cell.angle_beta   90.00
_cell.angle_gamma   90.00
#
_symmetry.space_group_name_H-M   'P 1'
#
loop_
_entity.id
_entity.type
_entity.pdbx_description
1 polymer ?
#
loop_
_entity_poly.entity_id
_entity_poly.type
_entity_poly.pdbx_seq_one_letter_code
_entity_poly.pdbx_strand_id
1 'polypeptide(L)' 'MDSQSYIVVLKDPMQAESVELETLHLGGEIINRFSIIPAFEANLSKVAVEKLKNDSRVDYIESNSDVYAF' A
#
# COMPACT_ATOMS: atom_id res chain seq x y z
N MET A 1 16.01 -5.55 7.96
CA MET A 1 15.44 -5.40 6.61
C MET A 1 14.75 -4.06 6.59
N ASP A 2 15.09 -3.19 5.63
CA ASP A 2 14.58 -1.81 5.55
C ASP A 2 13.20 -1.79 4.89
N SER A 3 12.15 -1.98 5.69
CA SER A 3 10.75 -1.74 5.29
C SER A 3 10.41 -0.27 5.55
N GLN A 4 9.69 0.38 4.64
CA GLN A 4 9.21 1.77 4.82
C GLN A 4 7.68 1.79 4.72
N SER A 5 7.05 2.79 5.34
CA SER A 5 5.60 2.97 5.25
C SER A 5 5.21 3.59 3.90
N TYR A 6 4.20 3.00 3.27
CA TYR A 6 3.61 3.44 2.02
C TYR A 6 2.09 3.45 2.11
N ILE A 7 1.47 4.36 1.39
CA ILE A 7 0.04 4.37 1.12
C ILE A 7 -0.17 3.77 -0.27
N VAL A 8 -0.95 2.70 -0.35
CA VAL A 8 -1.34 2.03 -1.59
C VAL A 8 -2.77 2.44 -1.91
N VAL A 9 -2.95 3.12 -3.05
CA VAL A 9 -4.26 3.58 -3.52
C VAL A 9 -4.72 2.69 -4.67
N LEU A 10 -5.98 2.26 -4.63
CA LEU A 10 -6.56 1.29 -5.55
C LEU A 10 -7.54 1.97 -6.50
N LYS A 11 -7.66 1.40 -7.70
CA LYS A 11 -8.63 1.87 -8.70
C LYS A 11 -10.07 1.47 -8.37
N ASP A 12 -10.24 0.34 -7.69
CA ASP A 12 -11.54 -0.22 -7.34
C ASP A 12 -11.55 -0.69 -5.87
N PRO A 13 -12.44 -0.16 -5.00
CA PRO A 13 -12.57 -0.60 -3.62
C PRO A 13 -12.88 -2.10 -3.48
N MET A 14 -13.54 -2.73 -4.46
CA MET A 14 -13.87 -4.16 -4.40
C MET A 14 -12.63 -5.06 -4.42
N GLN A 15 -11.48 -4.54 -4.86
CA GLN A 15 -10.23 -5.27 -4.94
C GLN A 15 -9.36 -5.12 -3.69
N ALA A 16 -9.76 -4.31 -2.71
CA ALA A 16 -8.95 -3.99 -1.54
C ALA A 16 -8.48 -5.23 -0.78
N GLU A 17 -9.40 -6.13 -0.45
CA GLU A 17 -9.07 -7.35 0.28
C GLU A 17 -8.07 -8.24 -0.49
N SER A 18 -8.23 -8.35 -1.81
CA SER A 18 -7.34 -9.16 -2.63
C SER A 18 -5.92 -8.56 -2.72
N VAL A 19 -5.81 -7.24 -2.85
CA VAL A 19 -4.51 -6.55 -2.90
C VAL A 19 -3.84 -6.52 -1.51
N GLU A 20 -4.61 -6.42 -0.43
CA GLU A 20 -4.09 -6.57 0.94
C GLU A 20 -3.51 -7.97 1.18
N LEU A 21 -4.22 -9.03 0.75
CA LEU A 21 -3.72 -10.40 0.84
C LEU A 21 -2.42 -10.58 0.04
N GLU A 22 -2.34 -10.02 -1.16
CA GLU A 22 -1.10 -10.06 -1.94
C GLU A 22 0.04 -9.29 -1.26
N THR A 23 -0.26 -8.13 -0.68
CA THR A 23 0.69 -7.34 0.10
C THR A 23 1.29 -8.15 1.25
N LEU A 24 0.46 -8.90 1.99
CA LEU A 24 0.91 -9.79 3.06
C LEU A 24 1.78 -10.94 2.51
N HIS A 25 1.42 -11.55 1.37
CA HIS A 25 2.22 -12.59 0.72
C HIS A 25 3.59 -12.10 0.25
N LEU A 26 3.71 -10.81 -0.08
CA LEU A 26 4.98 -10.16 -0.43
C LEU A 26 5.84 -9.82 0.79
N GLY A 27 5.41 -10.20 2.00
CA GLY A 27 6.07 -9.89 3.25
C GLY A 27 5.85 -8.45 3.71
N GLY A 28 4.84 -7.78 3.17
CA GLY A 28 4.36 -6.49 3.67
C GLY A 28 3.50 -6.65 4.91
N GLU A 29 3.29 -5.54 5.62
CA GLU A 29 2.47 -5.49 6.84
C GLU A 29 1.45 -4.35 6.70
N ILE A 30 0.17 -4.66 6.83
CA ILE A 30 -0.91 -3.65 6.76
C ILE A 30 -0.99 -2.89 8.08
N ILE A 31 -0.83 -1.57 8.03
CA ILE A 31 -0.82 -0.67 9.19
C ILE A 31 -2.18 -0.03 9.42
N ASN A 32 -2.81 0.46 8.35
CA ASN A 32 -4.07 1.18 8.43
C ASN A 32 -4.92 0.97 7.17
N ARG A 33 -6.23 1.12 7.28
CA ARG A 33 -7.19 1.08 6.16
C ARG A 33 -7.94 2.40 6.11
N PHE A 34 -7.97 3.03 4.94
CA PHE A 34 -8.69 4.28 4.76
C PHE A 34 -10.14 4.00 4.38
N SER A 35 -11.09 4.58 5.13
CA SER A 35 -12.53 4.39 4.86
C SER A 35 -13.12 5.35 3.83
N ILE A 36 -12.41 6.45 3.55
CA ILE A 36 -12.89 7.55 2.67
C ILE A 36 -12.45 7.33 1.22
N ILE A 37 -11.28 6.72 1.02
CA ILE A 37 -10.70 6.41 -0.28
C ILE A 37 -10.33 4.91 -0.31
N PRO A 38 -10.37 4.26 -1.48
CA PRO A 38 -9.98 2.86 -1.62
C PRO A 38 -8.45 2.71 -1.48
N ALA A 39 -7.94 2.84 -0.27
CA ALA A 39 -6.52 2.83 0.02
C ALA A 39 -6.21 2.17 1.37
N PHE A 40 -4.98 1.71 1.52
CA PHE A 40 -4.45 1.23 2.79
C PHE A 40 -2.99 1.65 2.97
N GLU A 41 -2.58 1.76 4.23
CA GLU A 41 -1.19 1.97 4.59
C GLU A 41 -0.53 0.62 4.88
N ALA A 42 0.68 0.41 4.37
CA ALA A 42 1.45 -0.78 4.62
C ALA A 42 2.95 -0.50 4.71
N ASN A 43 3.63 -1.23 5.60
CA ASN A 43 5.09 -1.32 5.57
C ASN A 43 5.49 -2.28 4.45
N LEU A 44 6.23 -1.76 3.47
CA LEU A 44 6.64 -2.51 2.28
C LEU A 44 8.15 -2.49 2.10
N SER A 45 8.68 -3.61 1.61
CA SER A 45 10.03 -3.66 1.06
C SER A 45 10.05 -3.07 -0.37
N LYS A 46 11.21 -2.64 -0.86
CA LYS A 46 11.36 -2.15 -2.24
C LYS A 46 10.84 -3.14 -3.29
N VAL A 47 11.04 -4.45 -3.05
CA VAL A 47 10.56 -5.51 -3.96
C VAL A 47 9.04 -5.60 -3.96
N ALA A 48 8.40 -5.46 -2.79
CA ALA A 48 6.94 -5.45 -2.69
C ALA A 48 6.33 -4.23 -3.39
N VAL A 49 6.93 -3.04 -3.21
CA VAL A 49 6.50 -1.81 -3.88
C VAL A 49 6.55 -1.96 -5.40
N GLU A 50 7.66 -2.45 -5.96
CA GLU A 50 7.79 -2.60 -7.42
C GLU A 50 6.81 -3.64 -7.99
N LYS A 51 6.45 -4.68 -7.23
CA LYS A 51 5.41 -5.62 -7.65
C LYS A 51 4.03 -4.99 -7.63
N LEU A 52 3.66 -4.32 -6.54
CA LEU A 52 2.35 -3.68 -6.40
C LEU A 52 2.17 -2.51 -7.38
N LYS A 53 3.23 -1.78 -7.72
CA LYS A 53 3.18 -0.74 -8.78
C LYS A 53 2.86 -1.29 -10.17
N ASN A 54 3.22 -2.54 -10.44
CA ASN A 54 2.92 -3.20 -11.71
C ASN A 54 1.55 -3.91 -11.70
N ASP A 55 0.84 -3.89 -10.56
CA ASP A 55 -0.50 -4.45 -10.45
C ASP A 55 -1.53 -3.52 -11.10
N SER A 56 -2.30 -4.07 -12.05
CA SER A 56 -3.35 -3.31 -12.75
C SER A 56 -4.43 -2.71 -11.83
N ARG A 57 -4.64 -3.27 -10.63
CA ARG A 57 -5.65 -2.87 -9.63
C ARG A 57 -5.20 -1.70 -8.78
N VAL A 58 -3.89 -1.48 -8.67
CA VAL A 58 -3.29 -0.36 -7.96
C VAL A 58 -3.31 0.87 -8.89
N ASP A 59 -3.71 2.01 -8.35
CA ASP A 59 -3.67 3.29 -9.04
C ASP A 59 -2.29 3.93 -8.89
N TYR A 60 -1.88 4.15 -7.65
CA TYR A 60 -0.53 4.61 -7.32
C TYR A 60 -0.13 4.20 -5.90
N ILE A 61 1.17 4.30 -5.62
CA ILE A 61 1.76 4.06 -4.30
C ILE A 61 2.63 5.25 -3.94
N GLU A 62 2.42 5.79 -2.75
CA GLU A 62 3.16 6.94 -2.23
C GLU A 62 3.83 6.59 -0.90
N SER A 63 5.04 7.08 -0.67
CA SER A 63 5.70 6.92 0.63
C SER A 63 4.97 7.76 1.68
N ASN A 64 4.55 7.13 2.78
CA ASN A 64 3.95 7.86 3.89
C ASN A 64 5.05 8.66 4.58
N SER A 65 5.24 9.89 4.12
CA SER A 65 6.21 10.83 4.66
C SER A 65 5.52 11.55 5.80
N ASP A 66 6.12 11.54 7.00
CA ASP A 66 5.58 12.30 8.13
C ASP A 66 5.31 13.75 7.69
N VAL A 67 4.04 14.13 7.70
CA VAL A 67 3.64 15.51 7.45
C VAL A 67 4.13 16.31 8.65
N TYR A 68 5.31 16.92 8.53
CA TYR A 68 5.76 17.91 9.50
C TYR A 68 4.76 19.06 9.50
N ALA A 69 3.94 19.13 10.55
CA ALA A 69 3.11 20.30 10.81
C ALA A 69 4.05 21.49 11.02
N PHE A 70 3.93 22.50 10.15
CA PHE A 70 4.63 23.78 10.27
C PHE A 70 4.08 24.61 11.43
#